data_AF-A0A8T5RV68-F1
#
_entry.id   AF-A0A8T5RV68-F1
#
_cell.length_a   1.000
_cell.length_b   1.000
_cell.length_c   1.000
_cell.angle_alpha   90.00
_cell.angle_beta   90.00
_cell.angle_gamma   90.00
#
_symmetry.space_group_name_H-M   'P 1'
#
loop_
_entity.id
_entity.type
_entity.pdbx_description
1 polymer ?
#
loop_
_entity_poly.entity_id
_entity_poly.type
_entity_poly.pdbx_seq_one_letter_code
_entity_poly.pdbx_strand_id
1 'polypeptide(L)'
;MSKIRKDTVKSESPKRKSKFIEKAAYRSVKLSGILGGVFLALSIILNGEIIVIFTSDDLLWVSIDLVLKILVILFFFLFMMISIGNYKELTGKPIDFKIILLIFILSLIQSFKNSIVFSFTFIGLLVIVVYLYVVQEN
;
A
#
# COMPACT_ATOMS: atom_id res chain seq x y z
N MET A 1 -15.38 -48.83 33.75
CA MET A 1 -15.71 -48.17 32.46
C MET A 1 -15.64 -46.67 32.65
N SER A 2 -14.57 -46.03 32.15
CA SER A 2 -14.38 -44.58 32.25
C SER A 2 -15.13 -43.88 31.12
N LYS A 3 -16.14 -43.04 31.45
CA LYS A 3 -16.81 -42.15 30.50
C LYS A 3 -15.85 -41.02 30.15
N ILE A 4 -15.08 -41.20 29.07
CA ILE A 4 -14.29 -40.13 28.47
C ILE A 4 -15.28 -39.07 27.96
N ARG A 5 -15.28 -37.89 28.60
CA ARG A 5 -15.94 -36.69 28.09
C ARG A 5 -15.27 -36.35 26.74
N LYS A 6 -15.99 -36.57 25.65
CA LYS A 6 -15.68 -35.94 24.37
C LYS A 6 -15.90 -34.44 24.55
N ASP A 7 -14.84 -33.71 24.86
CA ASP A 7 -14.81 -32.27 24.70
C ASP A 7 -15.09 -31.98 23.24
N THR A 8 -16.29 -31.47 22.99
CA THR A 8 -16.70 -30.95 21.70
C THR A 8 -15.85 -29.72 21.43
N VAL A 9 -14.74 -29.92 20.72
CA VAL A 9 -14.05 -28.85 20.00
C VAL A 9 -15.13 -28.24 19.11
N LYS A 10 -15.70 -27.11 19.54
CA LYS A 10 -16.63 -26.31 18.76
C LYS A 10 -15.89 -25.87 17.51
N SER A 11 -15.96 -26.67 16.45
CA SER A 11 -15.59 -26.24 15.10
C SER A 11 -16.42 -24.99 14.83
N GLU A 12 -15.79 -23.82 14.79
CA GLU A 12 -16.48 -22.59 14.47
C GLU A 12 -17.23 -22.78 13.15
N SER A 13 -18.53 -22.47 13.16
CA SER A 13 -19.35 -22.62 11.97
C SER A 13 -18.77 -21.79 10.82
N PRO A 14 -18.80 -22.27 9.57
CA PRO A 14 -18.20 -21.59 8.41
C PRO A 14 -18.70 -20.15 8.24
N LYS A 15 -19.96 -19.87 8.65
CA LYS A 15 -20.53 -18.51 8.68
C LYS A 15 -19.86 -17.57 9.68
N ARG A 16 -19.34 -18.06 10.81
CA ARG A 16 -18.65 -17.23 11.81
C ARG A 16 -17.24 -16.89 11.35
N LYS A 17 -16.56 -17.84 10.70
CA LYS A 17 -15.24 -17.66 10.11
C LYS A 17 -15.26 -16.68 8.94
N SER A 18 -16.26 -16.77 8.04
CA SER A 18 -16.41 -15.82 6.92
C SER A 18 -16.66 -14.39 7.43
N LYS A 19 -17.52 -14.22 8.44
CA LYS A 19 -17.83 -12.91 9.03
C LYS A 19 -16.61 -12.28 9.73
N PHE A 20 -15.69 -13.09 10.24
CA PHE A 20 -14.44 -12.63 10.84
C PHE A 20 -13.44 -12.16 9.78
N ILE A 21 -13.30 -12.91 8.69
CA ILE A 21 -12.46 -12.55 7.54
C ILE A 21 -12.96 -11.25 6.89
N GLU A 22 -14.26 -11.13 6.67
CA GLU A 22 -14.89 -9.93 6.11
C GLU A 22 -14.64 -8.69 6.98
N LYS A 23 -14.77 -8.83 8.31
CA LYS A 23 -14.47 -7.76 9.26
C LYS A 23 -12.99 -7.38 9.27
N ALA A 24 -12.08 -8.35 9.14
CA ALA A 24 -10.64 -8.11 9.06
C ALA A 24 -10.26 -7.39 7.77
N ALA A 25 -10.77 -7.85 6.61
CA ALA A 25 -10.57 -7.21 5.32
C ALA A 25 -11.12 -5.77 5.31
N TYR A 26 -12.31 -5.52 5.87
CA TYR A 26 -12.86 -4.16 5.97
C TYR A 26 -11.99 -3.23 6.83
N ARG A 27 -11.48 -3.74 7.95
CA ARG A 27 -10.54 -2.99 8.80
C ARG A 27 -9.23 -2.70 8.05
N SER A 28 -8.74 -3.67 7.27
CA SER A 28 -7.56 -3.53 6.43
C SER A 28 -7.75 -2.39 5.42
N VAL A 29 -8.84 -2.42 4.63
CA VAL A 29 -9.19 -1.36 3.66
C VAL A 29 -9.12 0.03 4.31
N LYS A 30 -9.79 0.19 5.46
CA LYS A 30 -9.81 1.49 6.16
C LYS A 30 -8.41 1.91 6.61
N LEU A 31 -7.64 1.00 7.19
CA LEU A 31 -6.30 1.30 7.70
C LEU A 31 -5.34 1.66 6.56
N SER A 32 -5.30 0.84 5.50
CA SER A 32 -4.45 1.09 4.33
C SER A 32 -4.88 2.34 3.57
N GLY A 33 -6.19 2.63 3.48
CA GLY A 33 -6.67 3.88 2.90
C GLY A 33 -6.24 5.12 3.68
N ILE A 34 -6.31 5.07 5.01
CA ILE A 34 -5.83 6.16 5.86
C ILE A 34 -4.31 6.33 5.73
N LEU A 35 -3.54 5.25 5.79
CA LEU A 35 -2.09 5.29 5.60
C LEU A 35 -1.73 5.84 4.22
N GLY A 36 -2.41 5.38 3.16
CA GLY A 36 -2.24 5.92 1.81
C GLY A 36 -2.47 7.44 1.76
N GLY A 37 -3.55 7.92 2.39
CA GLY A 37 -3.82 9.36 2.50
C GLY A 37 -2.73 10.14 3.26
N VAL A 38 -2.21 9.58 4.35
CA VAL A 38 -1.10 10.18 5.11
C VAL A 38 0.17 10.25 4.27
N PHE A 39 0.55 9.17 3.60
CA PHE A 39 1.73 9.14 2.73
C PHE A 39 1.58 10.07 1.53
N LEU A 40 0.37 10.22 0.97
CA LEU A 40 0.09 11.21 -0.05
C LEU A 40 0.36 12.63 0.46
N ALA A 41 -0.19 12.99 1.62
CA ALA A 41 0.04 14.32 2.21
C ALA A 41 1.53 14.57 2.47
N LEU A 42 2.23 13.59 3.06
CA LEU A 42 3.67 13.66 3.29
C LEU A 42 4.45 13.82 1.98
N SER A 43 4.09 13.07 0.93
CA SER A 43 4.76 13.15 -0.36
C SER A 43 4.69 14.56 -0.97
N ILE A 44 3.53 15.22 -0.86
CA ILE A 44 3.30 16.56 -1.39
C ILE A 44 4.11 17.57 -0.59
N ILE A 45 4.16 17.43 0.73
CA ILE A 45 4.92 18.33 1.60
C ILE A 45 6.43 18.23 1.30
N LEU A 46 6.95 17.01 1.19
CA LEU A 46 8.38 16.76 1.02
C LEU A 46 8.87 17.03 -0.41
N ASN A 47 8.16 16.51 -1.42
CA ASN A 47 8.56 16.68 -2.82
C ASN A 47 8.07 17.98 -3.43
N GLY A 48 7.05 18.61 -2.84
CA GLY A 48 6.63 19.97 -3.18
C GLY A 48 7.62 21.04 -2.72
N GLU A 49 8.62 20.66 -1.91
CA GLU A 49 9.61 21.55 -1.27
C GLU A 49 8.95 22.55 -0.29
N ILE A 50 7.81 22.18 0.29
CA ILE A 50 7.13 22.99 1.30
C ILE A 50 7.92 22.95 2.61
N ILE A 51 8.53 21.80 2.93
CA ILE A 51 9.43 21.62 4.07
C ILE A 51 10.76 21.03 3.57
N VAL A 52 11.86 21.65 3.97
CA VAL A 52 13.22 21.14 3.75
C VAL A 52 13.67 20.45 5.04
N ILE A 53 13.86 19.13 5.00
CA ILE A 53 14.25 18.34 6.18
C ILE A 53 15.76 18.49 6.45
N PHE A 54 16.57 18.44 5.40
CA PHE A 54 18.03 18.49 5.50
C PHE A 54 18.57 19.66 4.68
N THR A 55 19.35 20.52 5.33
CA THR A 55 20.05 21.68 4.71
C THR A 55 21.55 21.44 4.54
N SER A 56 22.01 20.20 4.70
CA SER A 56 23.42 19.84 4.55
C SER A 56 23.73 19.46 3.10
N ASP A 57 24.83 19.99 2.56
CA ASP A 57 25.38 19.63 1.26
C ASP A 57 26.19 18.32 1.28
N ASP A 58 26.30 17.67 2.44
CA ASP A 58 26.97 16.37 2.54
C ASP A 58 26.21 15.33 1.72
N LEU A 59 26.94 14.62 0.88
CA LEU A 59 26.43 13.60 -0.03
C LEU A 59 25.59 12.54 0.70
N LEU A 60 25.94 12.19 1.94
CA LEU A 60 25.18 11.24 2.75
C LEU A 60 23.77 11.77 3.07
N TRP A 61 23.66 13.02 3.51
CA TRP A 61 22.38 13.63 3.88
C TRP A 61 21.49 13.86 2.66
N VAL A 62 22.07 14.29 1.53
CA VAL A 62 21.35 14.42 0.26
C VAL A 62 20.81 13.06 -0.21
N SER A 63 21.61 11.99 -0.09
CA SER A 63 21.18 10.65 -0.47
C SER A 63 20.02 10.16 0.40
N ILE A 64 20.07 10.39 1.72
CA ILE A 64 18.99 10.02 2.64
C ILE A 64 17.70 10.77 2.31
N ASP A 65 17.78 12.07 2.01
CA ASP A 65 16.61 12.87 1.61
C ASP A 65 15.94 12.32 0.35
N LEU A 66 16.74 12.00 -0.68
CA LEU A 66 16.23 11.39 -1.92
C LEU A 66 15.56 10.04 -1.65
N VAL A 67 16.20 9.17 -0.86
CA VAL A 67 15.65 7.85 -0.50
C VAL A 67 14.33 8.01 0.26
N LEU A 68 14.26 8.92 1.22
CA LEU A 68 13.04 9.17 2.00
C LEU A 68 11.90 9.64 1.08
N LYS A 69 12.18 10.58 0.18
CA LYS A 69 11.22 11.08 -0.82
C LYS A 69 10.69 9.96 -1.70
N ILE A 70 11.56 9.09 -2.20
CA ILE A 70 11.18 7.92 -3.02
C ILE A 70 10.30 6.96 -2.20
N LEU A 71 10.73 6.58 -0.99
CA LEU A 71 10.02 5.62 -0.15
C LEU A 71 8.62 6.09 0.23
N VAL A 72 8.45 7.38 0.54
CA VAL A 72 7.14 7.96 0.87
C VAL A 72 6.15 7.79 -0.29
N ILE A 73 6.59 8.02 -1.53
CA ILE A 73 5.74 7.85 -2.73
C ILE A 73 5.43 6.37 -2.98
N LEU A 74 6.42 5.48 -2.83
CA LEU A 74 6.22 4.04 -3.00
C LEU A 74 5.27 3.48 -1.94
N PHE A 75 5.35 3.93 -0.69
CA PHE A 75 4.42 3.54 0.37
C PHE A 75 3.02 4.08 0.12
N PHE A 76 2.87 5.32 -0.35
CA PHE A 76 1.57 5.82 -0.82
C PHE A 76 0.96 4.86 -1.84
N PHE A 77 1.71 4.52 -2.89
CA PHE A 77 1.22 3.63 -3.94
C PHE A 77 0.84 2.26 -3.39
N LEU A 78 1.72 1.66 -2.59
CA LEU A 78 1.53 0.33 -2.00
C LEU A 78 0.29 0.28 -1.11
N PHE A 79 0.11 1.25 -0.20
CA PHE A 79 -1.05 1.28 0.70
C PHE A 79 -2.36 1.51 -0.06
N MET A 80 -2.35 2.33 -1.11
CA MET A 80 -3.52 2.49 -1.97
C MET A 80 -3.86 1.19 -2.72
N MET A 81 -2.86 0.49 -3.26
CA MET A 81 -3.05 -0.79 -3.92
C MET A 81 -3.61 -1.86 -2.97
N ILE A 82 -3.08 -1.95 -1.75
CA ILE A 82 -3.60 -2.86 -0.71
C ILE A 82 -5.05 -2.51 -0.36
N SER A 83 -5.36 -1.22 -0.19
CA SER A 83 -6.71 -0.76 0.13
C SER A 83 -7.72 -1.16 -0.94
N ILE A 84 -7.38 -0.91 -2.20
CA ILE A 84 -8.26 -1.21 -3.33
C ILE A 84 -8.36 -2.70 -3.57
N GLY A 85 -7.26 -3.44 -3.48
CA GLY A 85 -7.26 -4.89 -3.58
C GLY A 85 -8.21 -5.52 -2.57
N ASN A 86 -8.07 -5.16 -1.30
CA ASN A 86 -8.95 -5.68 -0.24
C ASN A 86 -10.40 -5.25 -0.42
N TYR A 87 -10.66 -4.02 -0.90
CA TYR A 87 -12.02 -3.55 -1.17
C TYR A 87 -12.68 -4.32 -2.33
N LYS A 88 -11.88 -4.65 -3.36
CA LYS A 88 -12.31 -5.41 -4.52
C LYS A 88 -12.58 -6.87 -4.17
N GLU A 89 -11.76 -7.47 -3.32
CA GLU A 89 -12.01 -8.79 -2.74
C GLU A 89 -13.32 -8.84 -1.93
N LEU A 90 -13.59 -7.83 -1.10
CA LEU A 90 -14.84 -7.71 -0.33
C LEU A 90 -16.08 -7.56 -1.23
N THR A 91 -15.95 -6.88 -2.37
CA THR A 91 -17.06 -6.65 -3.30
C THR A 91 -17.18 -7.73 -4.37
N GLY A 92 -16.26 -8.70 -4.41
CA GLY A 92 -16.19 -9.76 -5.42
C GLY A 92 -15.95 -9.24 -6.84
N LYS A 93 -15.41 -8.03 -6.99
CA LYS A 93 -15.15 -7.40 -8.29
C LYS A 93 -13.65 -7.40 -8.58
N PRO A 94 -13.22 -7.59 -9.82
CA PRO A 94 -11.81 -7.44 -10.17
C PRO A 94 -11.34 -5.99 -9.98
N ILE A 95 -10.02 -5.83 -9.76
CA ILE A 95 -9.37 -4.53 -9.75
C ILE A 95 -9.40 -3.96 -11.17
N ASP A 96 -9.82 -2.70 -11.30
CA ASP A 96 -9.86 -2.02 -12.60
C ASP A 96 -8.48 -1.41 -12.89
N PHE A 97 -7.88 -1.76 -14.03
CA PHE A 97 -6.62 -1.20 -14.50
C PHE A 97 -6.66 0.33 -14.60
N LYS A 98 -7.82 0.94 -14.86
CA LYS A 98 -7.97 2.42 -14.86
C LYS A 98 -7.66 3.02 -13.50
N ILE A 99 -8.06 2.35 -12.41
CA ILE A 99 -7.79 2.81 -11.04
C ILE A 99 -6.30 2.66 -10.72
N ILE A 100 -5.69 1.53 -11.11
CA ILE A 100 -4.24 1.30 -10.94
C ILE A 100 -3.45 2.39 -11.69
N LEU A 101 -3.80 2.61 -12.96
CA LEU A 101 -3.17 3.62 -13.81
C LEU A 101 -3.33 5.03 -13.22
N LEU A 102 -4.51 5.36 -12.69
CA LEU A 102 -4.74 6.65 -12.03
C LEU A 102 -3.79 6.84 -10.84
N ILE A 103 -3.68 5.85 -9.95
CA ILE A 103 -2.81 5.93 -8.77
C ILE A 103 -1.35 5.97 -9.19
N PHE A 104 -0.98 5.23 -10.24
CA PHE A 104 0.36 5.25 -10.81
C PHE A 104 0.73 6.65 -11.30
N ILE A 105 -0.15 7.29 -12.08
CA ILE A 105 0.06 8.66 -12.55
C ILE A 105 0.12 9.64 -11.37
N LEU A 106 -0.78 9.50 -10.38
CA LEU A 106 -0.76 10.34 -9.18
C LEU A 106 0.55 10.20 -8.39
N SER A 107 1.13 9.00 -8.30
CA SER A 107 2.44 8.77 -7.70
C SER A 107 3.55 9.46 -8.49
N LEU A 108 3.53 9.39 -9.82
CA LEU A 108 4.55 10.04 -10.65
C LEU A 108 4.50 11.56 -10.55
N ILE A 109 3.30 12.15 -10.51
CA ILE A 109 3.13 13.60 -10.31
C ILE A 109 3.79 14.05 -9.01
N GLN A 110 3.84 13.22 -7.95
CA GLN A 110 4.48 13.62 -6.70
C GLN A 110 6.01 13.78 -6.82
N SER A 111 6.65 13.20 -7.85
CA SER A 111 8.11 13.23 -8.02
C SER A 111 8.59 14.12 -9.18
N PHE A 112 7.68 14.79 -9.91
CA PHE A 112 8.00 15.44 -11.18
C PHE A 112 9.08 16.53 -11.09
N LYS A 113 9.23 17.18 -9.93
CA LYS A 113 10.20 18.26 -9.72
C LYS A 113 11.65 17.78 -9.68
N ASN A 114 11.90 16.52 -9.30
CA ASN A 114 13.24 15.98 -9.14
C ASN A 114 13.43 14.75 -10.03
N SER A 115 14.26 14.88 -11.06
CA SER A 115 14.47 13.83 -12.06
C SER A 115 15.02 12.52 -11.48
N ILE A 116 15.85 12.60 -10.43
CA ILE A 116 16.40 11.42 -9.76
C ILE A 116 15.29 10.69 -9.00
N VAL A 117 14.53 11.42 -8.15
CA VAL A 117 13.39 10.85 -7.41
C VAL A 117 12.39 10.26 -8.41
N PHE A 118 12.05 10.98 -9.48
CA PHE A 118 11.15 10.52 -10.52
C PHE A 118 11.59 9.19 -11.14
N SER A 119 12.85 9.08 -11.55
CA SER A 119 13.37 7.89 -12.22
C SER A 119 13.34 6.66 -11.31
N PHE A 120 13.80 6.80 -10.06
CA PHE A 120 13.76 5.71 -9.09
C PHE A 120 12.34 5.35 -8.66
N THR A 121 11.47 6.33 -8.46
CA THR A 121 10.04 6.09 -8.18
C THR A 121 9.39 5.36 -9.35
N PHE A 122 9.61 5.76 -10.60
CA PHE A 122 9.06 5.10 -11.77
C PHE A 122 9.45 3.61 -11.83
N ILE A 123 10.74 3.30 -11.64
CA ILE A 123 11.24 1.92 -11.58
C ILE A 123 10.58 1.17 -10.41
N GLY A 124 10.53 1.76 -9.23
CA GLY A 124 9.91 1.15 -8.05
C GLY A 124 8.42 0.85 -8.25
N LEU A 125 7.68 1.77 -8.87
CA LEU A 125 6.27 1.56 -9.20
C LEU A 125 6.09 0.42 -10.20
N LEU A 126 6.92 0.35 -11.25
CA LEU A 126 6.89 -0.75 -12.21
C LEU A 126 7.14 -2.10 -11.52
N VAL A 127 8.13 -2.18 -10.62
CA VAL A 127 8.40 -3.39 -9.84
C VAL A 127 7.19 -3.81 -9.01
N ILE A 128 6.52 -2.85 -8.33
CA ILE A 128 5.31 -3.16 -7.56
C ILE A 128 4.18 -3.66 -8.47
N VAL A 129 3.95 -3.02 -9.62
CA VAL A 129 2.91 -3.43 -10.57
C VAL A 129 3.19 -4.83 -11.12
N VAL A 130 4.42 -5.11 -11.53
CA VAL A 130 4.83 -6.44 -12.03
C VAL A 130 4.67 -7.49 -10.94
N TYR A 131 5.10 -7.20 -9.70
CA TYR A 131 4.91 -8.10 -8.56
C TYR A 131 3.44 -8.44 -8.35
N LEU A 132 2.57 -7.43 -8.35
CA LEU A 132 1.13 -7.63 -8.18
C LEU A 132 0.51 -8.41 -9.34
N TYR A 133 0.98 -8.21 -10.57
CA TYR A 133 0.53 -8.98 -11.73
C TYR A 133 0.91 -10.47 -11.61
N VAL A 134 2.17 -10.76 -11.29
CA VAL A 134 2.67 -12.14 -11.13
C VAL A 134 1.97 -12.87 -9.98
N VAL A 135 1.69 -12.18 -8.87
CA VAL A 135 0.96 -12.76 -7.73
C VAL A 135 -0.52 -13.02 -8.06
N GLN A 136 -1.11 -12.32 -9.02
CA GLN A 136 -2.51 -12.55 -9.43
C GLN A 136 -2.67 -13.75 -10.37
N GLU A 137 -1.64 -14.11 -11.14
CA GLU A 137 -1.70 -15.24 -12.08
C GLU A 137 -1.38 -16.60 -11.42
N ASN A 138 -0.80 -16.61 -10.22
CA ASN A 138 -0.51 -17.81 -9.42
C ASN A 138 -1.56 -18.05 -8.32
#